data_AF-A0A7Y2CR27-F1
#
_entry.id   AF-A0A7Y2CR27-F1
#
_cell.length_a   1.000
_cell.length_b   1.000
_cell.length_c   1.000
_cell.angle_alpha   90.00
_cell.angle_beta   90.00
_cell.angle_gamma   90.00
#
_symmetry.space_group_name_H-M   'P 1'
#
loop_
_entity.id
_entity.type
_entity.pdbx_description
1 polymer ?
#
loop_
_entity_poly.entity_id
_entity_poly.type
_entity_poly.pdbx_seq_one_letter_code
_entity_poly.pdbx_strand_id
1 'polypeptide(L)'
;MMRTDYRRDRLALCKGLLTVVFGLFVLSGCEEPGDNDGTVINGIILPTDVVLNLFCEDVGITGESCVLDDPENPFALVATFEFDVNNPDGPSKFDLLQDIPAGPLGAKARFYLWATALARRPSGENQWYTARALHELFDANSNPASKDEIVRAQALKAYRSVLD
;
A
#
# COMPACT_ATOMS: atom_id res chain seq x y z
N MET A 1 18.97 -47.27 10.84
CA MET A 1 17.55 -47.60 11.07
C MET A 1 16.78 -46.28 10.97
N MET A 2 16.62 -45.64 9.82
CA MET A 2 15.81 -45.90 8.61
C MET A 2 14.30 -46.00 8.84
N ARG A 3 13.59 -45.10 8.12
CA ARG A 3 12.13 -44.87 7.95
C ARG A 3 11.51 -43.86 8.93
N THR A 4 10.74 -42.85 8.51
CA THR A 4 10.06 -42.63 7.22
C THR A 4 9.60 -41.18 7.08
N ASP A 5 9.78 -40.60 5.90
CA ASP A 5 9.08 -39.42 5.40
C ASP A 5 7.56 -39.57 5.49
N TYR A 6 6.87 -38.46 5.77
CA TYR A 6 5.49 -38.28 5.33
C TYR A 6 5.28 -36.83 4.88
N ARG A 7 5.71 -36.56 3.65
CA ARG A 7 5.28 -35.42 2.83
C ARG A 7 3.77 -35.58 2.58
N ARG A 8 2.96 -34.62 3.02
CA ARG A 8 1.51 -34.59 2.74
C ARG A 8 1.23 -33.43 1.79
N ASP A 9 1.53 -33.66 0.52
CA ASP A 9 0.98 -32.89 -0.58
C ASP A 9 -0.55 -33.06 -0.53
N ARG A 10 -1.29 -32.01 -0.16
CA ARG A 10 -2.75 -32.02 -0.28
C ARG A 10 -3.10 -31.43 -1.64
N LEU A 11 -3.56 -32.32 -2.51
CA LEU A 11 -4.12 -32.02 -3.82
C LEU A 11 -5.14 -30.89 -3.75
N ALA A 12 -4.92 -29.85 -4.56
CA ALA A 12 -5.96 -28.95 -5.03
C ALA A 12 -7.02 -29.77 -5.77
N LEU A 13 -8.25 -29.75 -5.26
CA LEU A 13 -9.38 -30.45 -5.85
C LEU A 13 -10.63 -29.55 -5.79
N CYS A 14 -10.68 -28.52 -6.64
CA CYS A 14 -11.94 -27.82 -6.94
C CYS A 14 -12.82 -28.72 -7.79
N LYS A 15 -13.63 -29.58 -7.16
CA LYS A 15 -14.71 -30.30 -7.83
C LYS A 15 -15.94 -29.40 -7.92
N GLY A 16 -16.17 -28.84 -9.09
CA GLY A 16 -17.44 -28.20 -9.44
C GLY A 16 -18.52 -29.27 -9.63
N LEU A 17 -19.54 -29.26 -8.76
CA LEU A 17 -20.81 -29.93 -9.00
C LEU A 17 -21.94 -28.93 -8.77
N LEU A 18 -22.74 -28.74 -9.81
CA LEU A 18 -23.79 -27.75 -9.96
C LEU A 18 -25.06 -28.21 -9.20
N THR A 19 -25.44 -27.48 -8.15
CA THR A 19 -26.79 -27.55 -7.52
C THR A 19 -27.21 -26.16 -7.06
N VAL A 20 -28.47 -25.83 -7.35
CA VAL A 20 -29.07 -24.50 -7.39
C VAL A 20 -29.79 -24.17 -6.06
N VAL A 21 -29.78 -22.87 -5.70
CA VAL A 21 -30.60 -22.14 -4.69
C VAL A 21 -30.15 -22.19 -3.22
N PHE A 22 -29.41 -21.16 -2.78
CA PHE A 22 -29.82 -20.19 -1.76
C PHE A 22 -28.75 -19.09 -1.73
N GLY A 23 -29.14 -17.82 -1.81
CA GLY A 23 -28.20 -16.70 -1.85
C GLY A 23 -27.39 -16.59 -0.56
N LEU A 24 -26.20 -17.19 -0.56
CA LEU A 24 -25.14 -16.86 0.38
C LEU A 24 -24.38 -15.67 -0.20
N PHE A 25 -24.46 -14.53 0.49
CA PHE A 25 -23.43 -13.51 0.44
C PHE A 25 -22.08 -14.22 0.62
N VAL A 26 -21.33 -14.36 -0.46
CA VAL A 26 -19.93 -14.76 -0.37
C VAL A 26 -19.25 -13.57 0.26
N LEU A 27 -18.98 -13.66 1.56
CA LEU A 27 -17.96 -12.84 2.18
C LEU A 27 -16.67 -13.21 1.46
N SER A 28 -16.29 -12.43 0.44
CA SER A 28 -14.90 -12.37 0.02
C SER A 28 -14.14 -11.80 1.21
N GLY A 29 -13.70 -12.69 2.10
CA GLY A 29 -12.67 -12.34 3.06
C GLY A 29 -11.49 -11.88 2.23
N CYS A 30 -11.13 -10.61 2.36
CA CYS A 30 -9.85 -10.12 1.90
C CYS A 30 -8.82 -10.95 2.65
N GLU A 31 -8.06 -11.77 1.93
CA GLU A 31 -6.90 -12.44 2.53
C GLU A 31 -5.95 -11.31 2.92
N GLU A 32 -5.79 -11.06 4.22
CA GLU A 32 -4.85 -10.05 4.69
C GLU A 32 -3.45 -10.48 4.26
N PRO A 33 -2.68 -9.60 3.61
CA PRO A 33 -1.25 -9.75 3.44
C PRO A 33 -0.60 -10.23 4.73
N GLY A 34 0.09 -11.36 4.62
CA GLY A 34 0.77 -11.97 5.75
C GLY A 34 1.87 -11.04 6.26
N ASP A 35 2.32 -11.28 7.48
CA ASP A 35 3.35 -10.45 8.14
C ASP A 35 4.69 -10.40 7.37
N ASN A 36 4.83 -11.13 6.25
CA ASN A 36 6.02 -11.19 5.41
C ASN A 36 5.82 -10.60 4.00
N ASP A 37 4.74 -9.87 3.75
CA ASP A 37 4.50 -9.28 2.42
C ASP A 37 5.45 -8.09 2.18
N GLY A 38 6.44 -8.34 1.31
CA GLY A 38 7.52 -7.42 0.96
C GLY A 38 8.90 -7.96 1.38
N THR A 39 9.95 -7.23 1.03
CA THR A 39 11.34 -7.56 1.34
C THR A 39 11.93 -6.49 2.25
N VAL A 40 12.74 -6.89 3.22
CA VAL A 40 13.52 -5.97 4.03
C VAL A 40 14.77 -5.59 3.23
N ILE A 41 14.87 -4.32 2.82
CA ILE A 41 15.95 -3.81 1.95
C ILE A 41 16.79 -2.79 2.75
N ASN A 42 18.11 -2.94 2.73
CA ASN A 42 19.07 -2.11 3.49
C ASN A 42 19.30 -0.69 2.93
N GLY A 43 18.63 -0.32 1.83
CA GLY A 43 18.79 1.00 1.22
C GLY A 43 17.77 1.24 0.11
N ILE A 44 17.00 2.31 0.24
CA ILE A 44 15.93 2.71 -0.68
C ILE A 44 16.36 4.02 -1.34
N ILE A 45 16.36 4.08 -2.67
CA ILE A 45 16.61 5.33 -3.39
C ILE A 45 15.29 6.10 -3.46
N LEU A 46 15.23 7.24 -2.76
CA LEU A 46 14.00 8.03 -2.67
C LEU A 46 13.89 9.02 -3.83
N PRO A 47 12.70 9.20 -4.43
CA PRO A 47 12.46 10.29 -5.35
C PRO A 47 12.52 11.62 -4.60
N THR A 48 13.25 12.58 -5.18
CA THR A 48 13.49 13.90 -4.57
C THR A 48 12.72 15.04 -5.22
N ASP A 49 12.01 14.76 -6.32
CA ASP A 49 11.14 15.71 -6.99
C ASP A 49 9.71 15.69 -6.39
N VAL A 50 8.88 16.64 -6.84
CA VAL A 50 7.51 16.84 -6.36
C VAL A 50 6.46 16.54 -7.45
N VAL A 51 6.87 15.99 -8.59
CA VAL A 51 5.99 15.71 -9.72
C VAL A 51 5.45 14.30 -9.59
N LEU A 52 4.14 14.16 -9.41
CA LEU A 52 3.49 12.86 -9.34
C LEU A 52 2.82 12.53 -10.67
N ASN A 53 3.30 11.47 -11.32
CA ASN A 53 2.58 10.84 -12.42
C ASN A 53 1.62 9.80 -11.82
N LEU A 54 0.33 9.90 -12.12
CA LEU A 54 -0.61 8.87 -11.70
C LEU A 54 -0.38 7.61 -12.52
N PHE A 55 0.07 6.54 -11.88
CA PHE A 55 0.26 5.24 -12.54
C PHE A 55 -1.07 4.61 -12.97
N CYS A 56 -2.11 4.80 -12.17
CA CYS A 56 -3.50 4.51 -12.52
C CYS A 56 -4.44 5.60 -11.98
N GLU A 57 -5.68 5.66 -12.46
CA GLU A 57 -6.66 6.71 -12.09
C GLU A 57 -6.92 6.76 -10.57
N ASP A 58 -6.88 5.60 -9.92
CA ASP A 58 -7.32 5.42 -8.53
C ASP A 58 -6.14 5.10 -7.59
N VAL A 59 -4.90 5.40 -8.02
CA VAL A 59 -3.70 5.20 -7.21
C VAL A 59 -3.81 5.94 -5.86
N GLY A 60 -3.58 5.22 -4.75
CA GLY A 60 -3.71 5.78 -3.40
C GLY A 60 -5.15 5.88 -2.88
N ILE A 61 -6.10 5.21 -3.52
CA ILE A 61 -7.49 5.05 -3.06
C ILE A 61 -7.69 3.59 -2.61
N THR A 62 -8.44 3.38 -1.53
CA THR A 62 -8.70 2.06 -0.96
C THR A 62 -9.34 1.13 -2.00
N GLY A 63 -8.91 -0.12 -2.02
CA GLY A 63 -9.34 -1.09 -3.03
C GLY A 63 -8.55 -1.03 -4.34
N GLU A 64 -7.66 -0.06 -4.52
CA GLU A 64 -6.67 -0.08 -5.60
C GLU A 64 -5.26 -0.48 -5.13
N SER A 65 -4.60 -1.28 -5.96
CA SER A 65 -3.28 -1.86 -5.70
C SER A 65 -2.24 -1.55 -6.77
N CYS A 66 -2.61 -0.81 -7.83
CA CYS A 66 -1.73 -0.49 -8.96
C CYS A 66 -0.37 0.14 -8.57
N VAL A 67 -0.30 0.79 -7.41
CA VAL A 67 0.96 1.38 -6.88
C VAL A 67 2.05 0.34 -6.63
N LEU A 68 1.70 -0.93 -6.45
CA LEU A 68 2.65 -2.03 -6.29
C LEU A 68 3.35 -2.40 -7.61
N ASP A 69 2.77 -2.03 -8.75
CA ASP A 69 3.31 -2.25 -10.09
C ASP A 69 3.96 -0.98 -10.68
N ASP A 70 3.90 0.15 -9.97
CA ASP A 70 4.46 1.42 -10.42
C ASP A 70 6.00 1.39 -10.41
N PRO A 71 6.69 1.52 -11.56
CA PRO A 71 8.16 1.54 -11.60
C PRO A 71 8.78 2.77 -10.93
N GLU A 72 8.01 3.84 -10.71
CA GLU A 72 8.46 5.02 -9.94
C GLU A 72 8.34 4.82 -8.42
N ASN A 73 7.64 3.78 -7.95
CA ASN A 73 7.45 3.50 -6.53
C ASN A 73 8.67 2.77 -5.91
N PRO A 74 9.48 3.44 -5.06
CA PRO A 74 10.64 2.80 -4.46
C PRO A 74 10.27 1.80 -3.34
N PHE A 75 9.01 1.78 -2.90
CA PHE A 75 8.50 0.91 -1.85
C PHE A 75 7.72 -0.29 -2.38
N ALA A 76 7.55 -0.43 -3.71
CA ALA A 76 6.75 -1.49 -4.34
C ALA A 76 7.06 -2.89 -3.76
N LEU A 77 8.34 -3.16 -3.51
CA LEU A 77 8.83 -4.43 -2.94
C LEU A 77 9.29 -4.32 -1.48
N VAL A 78 9.27 -3.14 -0.85
CA VAL A 78 9.75 -2.93 0.53
C VAL A 78 8.66 -3.34 1.51
N ALA A 79 8.97 -4.13 2.53
CA ALA A 79 8.01 -4.50 3.59
C ALA A 79 7.49 -3.27 4.36
N THR A 80 6.17 -3.12 4.50
CA THR A 80 5.51 -2.04 5.25
C THR A 80 4.79 -2.62 6.46
N PHE A 81 5.54 -3.02 7.49
CA PHE A 81 4.99 -3.72 8.65
C PHE A 81 3.98 -2.85 9.42
N GLU A 82 2.88 -3.48 9.82
CA GLU A 82 1.93 -2.91 10.77
C GLU A 82 2.44 -3.05 12.20
N PHE A 83 1.90 -2.26 13.13
CA PHE A 83 2.26 -2.38 14.54
C PHE A 83 1.85 -3.74 15.10
N ASP A 84 2.79 -4.47 15.70
CA ASP A 84 2.55 -5.76 16.36
C ASP A 84 2.57 -5.62 17.88
N VAL A 85 1.42 -5.84 18.52
CA VAL A 85 1.27 -5.82 19.98
C VAL A 85 2.12 -6.88 20.71
N ASN A 86 2.47 -7.97 20.02
CA ASN A 86 3.29 -9.05 20.58
C ASN A 86 4.79 -8.82 20.34
N ASN A 87 5.13 -7.89 19.46
CA ASN A 87 6.49 -7.44 19.19
C ASN A 87 6.53 -5.91 19.08
N PRO A 88 6.29 -5.18 20.19
CA PRO A 88 6.13 -3.73 20.18
C PRO A 88 7.41 -2.96 19.79
N ASP A 89 8.57 -3.63 19.88
CA ASP A 89 9.88 -3.10 19.46
C ASP A 89 10.25 -3.51 18.02
N GLY A 90 9.33 -4.18 17.31
CA GLY A 90 9.51 -4.59 15.93
C GLY A 90 9.45 -3.42 14.93
N PRO A 91 9.98 -3.62 13.71
CA PRO A 91 9.91 -2.61 12.67
C PRO A 91 8.45 -2.35 12.26
N SER A 92 8.20 -1.12 11.84
CA SER A 92 6.91 -0.65 11.38
C SER A 92 7.07 0.28 10.18
N LYS A 93 5.97 0.51 9.46
CA LYS A 93 5.89 1.55 8.42
C LYS A 93 6.27 2.95 8.93
N PHE A 94 6.20 3.20 10.25
CA PHE A 94 6.62 4.47 10.85
C PHE A 94 8.14 4.60 10.97
N ASP A 95 8.90 3.50 11.00
CA ASP A 95 10.37 3.56 10.96
C ASP A 95 10.83 3.99 9.55
N LEU A 96 10.20 3.43 8.50
CA LEU A 96 10.41 3.88 7.13
C LEU A 96 10.08 5.36 6.95
N LEU A 97 9.02 5.86 7.60
CA LEU A 97 8.66 7.27 7.55
C LEU A 97 9.76 8.17 8.13
N GLN A 98 10.43 7.76 9.22
CA GLN A 98 11.48 8.54 9.87
C GLN A 98 12.72 8.71 8.97
N ASP A 99 12.96 7.77 8.07
CA ASP A 99 14.05 7.83 7.11
C ASP A 99 13.76 8.74 5.90
N ILE A 100 12.52 9.20 5.73
CA ILE A 100 12.13 10.06 4.60
C ILE A 100 12.33 11.55 4.99
N PRO A 101 13.15 12.33 4.26
CA PRO A 101 13.40 13.74 4.56
C PRO A 101 12.12 14.59 4.59
N ALA A 102 11.93 15.39 5.63
CA ALA A 102 10.79 16.30 5.71
C ALA A 102 10.79 17.36 4.58
N GLY A 103 9.60 17.89 4.26
CA GLY A 103 9.42 18.92 3.24
C GLY A 103 9.47 18.38 1.80
N PRO A 104 9.63 19.26 0.79
CA PRO A 104 9.44 18.92 -0.62
C PRO A 104 10.26 17.71 -1.11
N LEU A 105 11.49 17.56 -0.61
CA LEU A 105 12.42 16.49 -1.02
C LEU A 105 11.95 15.07 -0.68
N GLY A 106 11.02 14.91 0.27
CA GLY A 106 10.48 13.59 0.64
C GLY A 106 8.98 13.47 0.46
N ALA A 107 8.30 14.48 -0.09
CA ALA A 107 6.84 14.47 -0.21
C ALA A 107 6.36 13.32 -1.13
N LYS A 108 7.03 13.12 -2.27
CA LYS A 108 6.73 12.02 -3.21
C LYS A 108 7.00 10.65 -2.58
N ALA A 109 8.12 10.52 -1.86
CA ALA A 109 8.44 9.30 -1.14
C ALA A 109 7.41 8.97 -0.05
N ARG A 110 6.94 9.96 0.71
CA ARG A 110 5.86 9.75 1.70
C ARG A 110 4.56 9.27 1.05
N PHE A 111 4.18 9.85 -0.09
CA PHE A 111 3.01 9.37 -0.83
C PHE A 111 3.17 7.89 -1.19
N TYR A 112 4.30 7.50 -1.78
CA TYR A 112 4.54 6.11 -2.17
C TYR A 112 4.57 5.14 -0.98
N LEU A 113 5.17 5.53 0.14
CA LEU A 113 5.17 4.73 1.36
C LEU A 113 3.73 4.43 1.80
N TRP A 114 2.90 5.49 1.94
CA TRP A 114 1.54 5.34 2.44
C TRP A 114 0.61 4.64 1.46
N ALA A 115 0.72 4.93 0.16
CA ALA A 115 -0.04 4.24 -0.88
C ALA A 115 0.33 2.75 -0.94
N THR A 116 1.61 2.40 -0.77
CA THR A 116 2.05 0.99 -0.67
C THR A 116 1.48 0.31 0.57
N ALA A 117 1.56 0.97 1.73
CA ALA A 117 0.97 0.45 2.97
C ALA A 117 -0.54 0.26 2.84
N LEU A 118 -1.24 1.19 2.19
CA LEU A 118 -2.68 1.10 1.88
C LEU A 118 -3.01 -0.06 0.94
N ALA A 119 -2.26 -0.20 -0.16
CA ALA A 119 -2.47 -1.25 -1.15
C ALA A 119 -2.30 -2.65 -0.56
N ARG A 120 -1.37 -2.82 0.40
CA ARG A 120 -1.20 -4.09 1.12
C ARG A 120 -2.20 -4.23 2.26
N ARG A 121 -2.45 -3.18 3.03
CA ARG A 121 -3.33 -3.23 4.21
C ARG A 121 -4.35 -2.09 4.08
N PRO A 122 -5.48 -2.35 3.41
CA PRO A 122 -6.56 -1.37 3.30
C PRO A 122 -7.12 -1.03 4.68
N SER A 123 -6.77 0.16 5.19
CA SER A 123 -7.22 0.64 6.50
C SER A 123 -7.50 2.14 6.44
N GLY A 124 -8.41 2.62 7.30
CA GLY A 124 -8.71 4.04 7.40
C GLY A 124 -7.48 4.89 7.78
N GLU A 125 -6.59 4.33 8.60
CA GLU A 125 -5.31 4.96 8.93
C GLU A 125 -4.44 5.14 7.68
N ASN A 126 -4.21 4.06 6.93
CA ASN A 126 -3.38 4.11 5.73
C ASN A 126 -4.01 5.01 4.65
N GLN A 127 -5.35 5.02 4.53
CA GLN A 127 -6.06 5.92 3.62
C GLN A 127 -5.90 7.38 4.02
N TRP A 128 -6.00 7.69 5.31
CA TRP A 128 -5.83 9.05 5.83
C TRP A 128 -4.40 9.57 5.62
N TYR A 129 -3.39 8.75 5.91
CA TYR A 129 -2.00 9.14 5.67
C TYR A 129 -1.68 9.29 4.19
N THR A 130 -2.26 8.44 3.32
CA THR A 130 -2.13 8.58 1.86
C THR A 130 -2.73 9.90 1.38
N ALA A 131 -3.93 10.25 1.84
CA ALA A 131 -4.57 11.53 1.52
C ALA A 131 -3.76 12.74 2.01
N ARG A 132 -3.21 12.65 3.23
CA ARG A 132 -2.33 13.69 3.80
C ARG A 132 -1.04 13.85 3.00
N ALA A 133 -0.43 12.76 2.53
CA ALA A 133 0.79 12.83 1.74
C ALA A 133 0.53 13.42 0.33
N LEU A 134 -0.61 13.13 -0.28
CA LEU A 134 -1.04 13.78 -1.54
C LEU A 134 -1.24 15.30 -1.36
N HIS A 135 -1.82 15.72 -0.23
CA HIS A 135 -1.93 17.13 0.11
C HIS A 135 -0.56 17.79 0.29
N GLU A 136 0.35 17.13 1.00
CA GLU A 136 1.73 17.63 1.16
C GLU A 136 2.44 17.78 -0.20
N LEU A 137 2.27 16.81 -1.10
CA LEU A 137 2.78 16.88 -2.48
C LEU A 137 2.22 18.08 -3.24
N PHE A 138 0.91 18.32 -3.13
CA PHE A 138 0.28 19.49 -3.75
C PHE A 138 0.88 20.80 -3.22
N ASP A 139 1.04 20.93 -1.90
CA ASP A 139 1.66 22.11 -1.28
C ASP A 139 3.12 22.27 -1.71
N ALA A 140 3.88 21.18 -1.79
CA ALA A 140 5.28 21.18 -2.21
C ALA A 140 5.46 21.53 -3.70
N ASN A 141 4.51 21.14 -4.56
CA ASN A 141 4.51 21.42 -6.00
C ASN A 141 3.94 22.81 -6.35
N SER A 142 3.54 23.62 -5.35
CA SER A 142 2.87 24.92 -5.51
C SER A 142 3.75 26.06 -6.07
N ASN A 143 4.69 25.75 -6.96
CA ASN A 143 5.45 26.74 -7.71
C ASN A 143 4.51 27.48 -8.68
N PRO A 144 4.64 28.82 -8.90
CA PRO A 144 3.68 29.59 -9.72
C PRO A 144 3.52 29.12 -11.18
N ALA A 145 4.44 28.27 -11.67
CA ALA A 145 4.40 27.70 -13.02
C ALA A 145 3.61 26.38 -13.12
N SER A 146 3.31 25.70 -12.00
CA SER A 146 2.73 24.35 -11.98
C SER A 146 1.65 24.23 -10.90
N LYS A 147 0.46 24.74 -11.19
CA LYS A 147 -0.73 24.30 -10.46
C LYS A 147 -1.05 22.87 -10.92
N ASP A 148 -0.55 21.88 -10.20
CA ASP A 148 -0.85 20.49 -10.49
C ASP A 148 -2.26 20.14 -9.98
N GLU A 149 -3.25 20.41 -10.84
CA GLU A 149 -4.66 20.12 -10.57
C GLU A 149 -4.92 18.62 -10.40
N ILE A 150 -4.06 17.75 -10.96
CA ILE A 150 -4.19 16.30 -10.86
C ILE A 150 -3.90 15.86 -9.42
N VAL A 151 -2.79 16.30 -8.83
CA VAL A 151 -2.46 15.96 -7.43
C VAL A 151 -3.52 16.51 -6.48
N ARG A 152 -4.03 17.73 -6.74
CA ARG A 152 -5.13 18.30 -5.95
C ARG A 152 -6.40 17.45 -6.05
N ALA A 153 -6.79 17.04 -7.26
CA ALA A 153 -7.97 16.20 -7.46
C ALA A 153 -7.80 14.85 -6.77
N GLN A 154 -6.61 14.25 -6.83
CA GLN A 154 -6.32 12.98 -6.18
C GLN A 154 -6.33 13.11 -4.65
N ALA A 155 -5.77 14.18 -4.09
CA ALA A 155 -5.84 14.43 -2.65
C ALA A 155 -7.30 14.53 -2.17
N LEU A 156 -8.15 15.25 -2.91
CA LEU A 156 -9.58 15.36 -2.59
C LEU A 156 -10.30 14.00 -2.69
N LYS A 157 -9.97 13.19 -3.70
CA LYS A 157 -10.51 11.85 -3.87
C LYS A 157 -10.11 10.94 -2.70
N ALA A 158 -8.84 10.97 -2.31
CA ALA A 158 -8.32 10.21 -1.18
C ALA A 158 -8.94 10.62 0.15
N TYR A 159 -9.14 11.92 0.40
CA TYR A 159 -9.82 12.39 1.62
C TYR A 159 -11.28 11.95 1.69
N ARG A 160 -12.00 11.94 0.55
CA ARG A 160 -13.38 11.44 0.50
C ARG A 160 -13.44 9.95 0.83
N SER A 161 -12.52 9.17 0.27
CA SER A 161 -12.41 7.72 0.52
C SER A 161 -12.11 7.34 1.99
N VAL A 162 -11.70 8.27 2.85
CA VAL A 162 -11.58 8.01 4.30
C VAL A 162 -12.96 7.87 4.96
N LEU A 163 -13.99 8.51 4.38
CA LEU A 163 -15.34 8.60 4.93
C LEU A 163 -16.35 7.65 4.28
N ASP A 164 -15.98 7.04 3.15
CA ASP A 164 -16.79 6.11 2.35
C ASP A 164 -16.58 4.66 2.81
#